data_AF-A0A963NW36-F1
#
_entry.id   AF-A0A963NW36-F1
#
_cell.length_a   1.000
_cell.length_b   1.000
_cell.length_c   1.000
_cell.angle_alpha   90.00
_cell.angle_beta   90.00
_cell.angle_gamma   90.00
#
_symmetry.space_group_name_H-M   'P 1'
#
loop_
_entity.id
_entity.type
_entity.pdbx_description
1 polymer ?
#
loop_
_entity_poly.entity_id
_entity_poly.type
_entity_poly.pdbx_seq_one_letter_code
_entity_poly.pdbx_strand_id
1 'polypeptide(L)'
;FRARPEYVMSMASGCLLLGPFLAMGLYDTSRRREAGLGPELGQSITCWDKHLGSMGMLVLVLIVLELLWGRASLVVFAVFFNTGMPSTTGVVQAIFNLQNWSFVAVYTMVGGVFAAIVFSVSVVSIPMILDRDTDALTAGITSMRVVVENTGVMLLWGALITLLVVGSLALWGVGLLLVGPLLGHASWHAYRAAVAAPEPVGI
;
A
#
# COMPACT_ATOMS: atom_id res chain seq x y z
N PHE A 1 -24.59 12.31 -6.28
CA PHE A 1 -23.74 11.09 -6.30
C PHE A 1 -24.53 9.80 -6.57
N ARG A 2 -25.45 9.76 -7.55
CA ARG A 2 -26.24 8.55 -7.91
C ARG A 2 -26.16 8.14 -9.39
N ALA A 3 -25.36 8.82 -10.22
CA ALA A 3 -25.58 8.79 -11.67
C ALA A 3 -24.49 8.11 -12.53
N ARG A 4 -23.30 7.77 -12.01
CA ARG A 4 -22.20 7.26 -12.86
C ARG A 4 -21.16 6.45 -12.04
N PRO A 5 -21.40 5.16 -11.75
CA PRO A 5 -20.46 4.32 -11.01
C PRO A 5 -19.09 4.21 -11.72
N GLU A 6 -19.04 4.38 -13.05
CA GLU A 6 -17.77 4.40 -13.79
C GLU A 6 -16.78 5.48 -13.30
N TYR A 7 -17.25 6.69 -12.98
CA TYR A 7 -16.35 7.77 -12.54
C TYR A 7 -15.79 7.56 -11.15
N VAL A 8 -16.54 6.91 -10.25
CA VAL A 8 -16.06 6.58 -8.90
C VAL A 8 -14.93 5.54 -8.99
N MET A 9 -15.08 4.54 -9.86
CA MET A 9 -14.03 3.54 -10.09
C MET A 9 -12.79 4.15 -10.75
N SER A 10 -12.96 5.03 -11.75
CA SER A 10 -11.84 5.74 -12.38
C SER A 10 -11.12 6.68 -11.40
N MET A 11 -11.85 7.39 -10.55
CA MET A 11 -11.24 8.23 -9.50
C MET A 11 -10.48 7.39 -8.46
N ALA A 12 -11.06 6.27 -8.01
CA ALA A 12 -10.39 5.36 -7.07
C ALA A 12 -9.10 4.78 -7.66
N SER A 13 -9.12 4.39 -8.93
CA SER A 13 -7.94 3.90 -9.66
C SER A 13 -6.87 4.99 -9.83
N GLY A 14 -7.27 6.23 -10.16
CA GLY A 14 -6.36 7.37 -10.22
C GLY A 14 -5.70 7.70 -8.87
N CYS A 15 -6.45 7.63 -7.77
CA CYS A 15 -5.91 7.82 -6.42
C CYS A 15 -4.89 6.73 -6.05
N LEU A 16 -5.11 5.48 -6.45
CA LEU A 16 -4.15 4.38 -6.23
C LEU A 16 -2.82 4.62 -6.94
N LEU A 17 -2.84 5.17 -8.16
CA LEU A 17 -1.62 5.52 -8.89
C LEU A 17 -0.86 6.70 -8.27
N LEU A 18 -1.58 7.65 -7.67
CA LEU A 18 -0.98 8.76 -6.93
C LEU A 18 -0.48 8.37 -5.53
N GLY A 19 -0.95 7.23 -5.00
CA GLY A 19 -0.65 6.76 -3.66
C GLY A 19 0.85 6.66 -3.34
N PRO A 20 1.68 6.00 -4.18
CA PRO A 20 3.12 5.91 -3.97
C PRO A 20 3.81 7.28 -3.93
N PHE A 21 3.38 8.22 -4.78
CA PHE A 21 3.92 9.58 -4.82
C PHE A 21 3.54 10.39 -3.57
N LEU A 22 2.27 10.29 -3.15
CA LEU A 22 1.80 10.89 -1.89
C LEU A 22 2.56 10.34 -0.68
N ALA A 23 2.77 9.01 -0.64
CA ALA A 23 3.54 8.36 0.41
C ALA A 23 4.99 8.86 0.44
N MET A 24 5.63 9.00 -0.73
CA MET A 24 6.98 9.57 -0.84
C MET A 24 7.08 10.98 -0.25
N GLY A 25 6.09 11.85 -0.49
CA GLY A 25 6.07 13.18 0.14
C GLY A 25 5.94 13.16 1.68
N LEU A 26 5.15 12.22 2.22
CA LEU A 26 5.04 12.02 3.67
C LEU A 26 6.36 11.48 4.28
N TYR A 27 7.04 10.60 3.55
CA TYR A 27 8.36 10.11 3.94
C TYR A 27 9.42 11.21 3.91
N ASP A 28 9.42 12.09 2.90
CA ASP A 28 10.36 13.22 2.83
C ASP A 28 10.16 14.19 4.00
N THR A 29 8.91 14.47 4.37
CA THR A 29 8.60 15.31 5.55
C THR A 29 9.17 14.69 6.82
N SER A 30 9.07 13.37 6.97
CA SER A 30 9.59 12.65 8.15
C SER A 30 11.13 12.62 8.17
N ARG A 31 11.76 12.39 7.01
CA ARG A 31 13.22 12.47 6.83
C ARG A 31 13.78 13.84 7.20
N ARG A 32 13.15 14.91 6.72
CA ARG A 32 13.55 16.29 7.03
C ARG A 32 13.45 16.59 8.52
N ARG A 33 12.37 16.14 9.16
CA ARG A 33 12.19 16.26 10.61
C ARG A 33 13.26 15.50 11.40
N GLU A 34 13.62 14.28 10.98
CA GLU A 34 14.74 13.54 11.59
C GLU A 34 16.07 14.28 11.44
N ALA A 35 16.28 14.97 10.31
CA ALA A 35 17.47 15.80 10.06
C ALA A 35 17.45 17.18 10.75
N GLY A 36 16.44 17.50 11.57
CA GLY A 36 16.30 18.81 12.22
C GLY A 36 15.94 19.96 11.28
N LEU A 37 15.56 19.66 10.03
CA LEU A 37 15.15 20.65 9.03
C LEU A 37 13.66 20.98 9.18
N GLY A 38 13.29 22.22 8.88
CA GLY A 38 11.89 22.67 8.92
C GLY A 38 11.01 21.94 7.89
N PRO A 39 9.70 21.74 8.16
CA PRO A 39 8.79 21.11 7.22
C PRO A 39 8.51 22.05 6.04
N GLU A 40 8.98 21.69 4.85
CA GLU A 40 8.70 22.42 3.60
C GLU A 40 7.79 21.60 2.69
N LEU A 41 6.48 21.76 2.87
CA LEU A 41 5.45 21.00 2.14
C LEU A 41 5.58 21.12 0.61
N GLY A 42 6.01 22.28 0.11
CA GLY A 42 6.20 22.51 -1.33
C GLY A 42 7.28 21.61 -1.95
N GLN A 43 8.41 21.42 -1.26
CA GLN A 43 9.49 20.56 -1.76
C GLN A 43 9.19 19.08 -1.55
N SER A 44 8.47 18.71 -0.50
CA SER A 44 8.04 17.33 -0.27
C SER A 44 7.01 16.86 -1.30
N ILE A 45 6.20 17.77 -1.85
CA ILE A 45 5.28 17.46 -2.95
C ILE A 45 6.00 17.34 -4.30
N THR A 46 7.24 17.80 -4.47
CA THR A 46 7.97 17.63 -5.75
C THR A 46 9.22 16.76 -5.64
N CYS A 47 9.39 16.07 -4.51
CA CYS A 47 10.62 15.31 -4.23
C CYS A 47 10.81 14.09 -5.16
N TRP A 48 9.76 13.67 -5.86
CA TRP A 48 9.78 12.53 -6.76
C TRP A 48 10.59 12.74 -8.04
N ASP A 49 10.85 13.98 -8.46
CA ASP A 49 11.47 14.28 -9.76
C ASP A 49 12.83 13.59 -9.95
N LYS A 50 13.59 13.42 -8.86
CA LYS A 50 14.91 12.75 -8.90
C LYS A 50 14.82 11.22 -8.91
N HIS A 51 13.67 10.66 -8.54
CA HIS A 51 13.47 9.23 -8.33
C HIS A 51 12.41 8.62 -9.26
N LEU A 52 12.00 9.35 -10.32
CA LEU A 52 10.93 8.97 -11.24
C LEU A 52 11.14 7.59 -11.88
N GLY A 53 12.38 7.22 -12.22
CA GLY A 53 12.68 5.92 -12.84
C GLY A 53 12.38 4.74 -11.90
N SER A 54 12.96 4.75 -10.71
CA SER A 54 12.73 3.71 -9.69
C SER A 54 11.28 3.69 -9.22
N MET A 55 10.68 4.86 -8.99
CA MET A 55 9.25 4.95 -8.63
C MET A 55 8.35 4.41 -9.74
N GLY A 56 8.61 4.76 -11.00
CA GLY A 56 7.86 4.26 -12.14
C GLY A 56 7.93 2.74 -12.26
N MET A 57 9.11 2.15 -12.04
CA MET A 57 9.28 0.69 -12.04
C MET A 57 8.52 0.02 -10.88
N LEU A 58 8.58 0.59 -9.67
CA LEU A 58 7.80 0.08 -8.53
C LEU A 58 6.29 0.15 -8.80
N VAL A 59 5.81 1.31 -9.29
CA VAL A 59 4.40 1.51 -9.66
C VAL A 59 3.98 0.51 -10.74
N LEU A 60 4.82 0.26 -11.75
CA LEU A 60 4.54 -0.73 -12.79
C LEU A 60 4.36 -2.14 -12.20
N VAL A 61 5.23 -2.55 -11.28
CA VAL A 61 5.11 -3.84 -10.58
C VAL A 61 3.80 -3.92 -9.80
N LEU A 62 3.44 -2.85 -9.07
CA LEU A 62 2.19 -2.78 -8.32
C LEU A 62 0.96 -2.83 -9.24
N ILE A 63 1.00 -2.18 -10.40
CA ILE A 63 -0.08 -2.24 -11.41
C ILE A 63 -0.23 -3.68 -11.92
N VAL A 64 0.86 -4.38 -12.24
CA VAL A 64 0.79 -5.77 -12.70
C VAL A 64 0.18 -6.66 -11.62
N LEU A 65 0.59 -6.49 -10.36
CA LEU A 65 0.00 -7.23 -9.23
C LEU A 65 -1.48 -6.91 -9.04
N GLU A 66 -1.89 -5.65 -9.18
CA GLU A 66 -3.30 -5.25 -9.11
C GLU A 66 -4.14 -5.85 -10.24
N LEU A 67 -3.59 -5.91 -11.47
CA LEU A 67 -4.26 -6.55 -12.60
C LEU A 67 -4.42 -8.07 -12.37
N LEU A 68 -3.39 -8.72 -11.83
CA LEU A 68 -3.46 -10.14 -11.47
C LEU A 68 -4.48 -10.39 -10.36
N TRP A 69 -4.50 -9.54 -9.33
CA TRP A 69 -5.49 -9.57 -8.27
C TRP A 69 -6.91 -9.40 -8.83
N GLY A 70 -7.15 -8.40 -9.68
CA GLY A 70 -8.44 -8.18 -10.32
C GLY A 70 -8.93 -9.39 -11.11
N ARG A 71 -8.03 -10.08 -11.82
CA ARG A 71 -8.34 -11.33 -12.52
C ARG A 71 -8.68 -12.46 -11.54
N ALA A 72 -7.90 -12.64 -10.47
CA ALA A 72 -8.17 -13.65 -9.45
C ALA A 72 -9.52 -13.39 -8.74
N SER A 73 -9.81 -12.13 -8.41
CA SER A 73 -11.09 -11.70 -7.82
C SER A 73 -12.28 -12.08 -8.70
N LEU A 74 -12.20 -11.84 -10.02
CA LEU A 74 -13.25 -12.25 -10.96
C LEU A 74 -13.45 -13.76 -11.01
N VAL A 75 -12.38 -14.55 -10.94
CA VAL A 75 -12.46 -16.01 -10.90
C VAL A 75 -13.16 -16.47 -9.61
N VAL A 76 -12.80 -15.91 -8.46
CA VAL A 76 -13.48 -16.22 -7.19
C VAL A 76 -14.96 -15.87 -7.28
N PHE A 77 -15.31 -14.70 -7.81
CA PHE A 77 -16.71 -14.33 -8.04
C PHE A 77 -17.45 -15.32 -8.95
N ALA A 78 -16.84 -15.72 -10.06
CA ALA A 78 -17.46 -16.65 -11.01
C ALA A 78 -17.69 -18.05 -10.43
N VAL A 79 -16.82 -18.52 -9.52
CA VAL A 79 -16.97 -19.81 -8.84
C VAL A 79 -18.18 -19.81 -7.88
N PHE A 80 -18.44 -18.69 -7.22
CA PHE A 80 -19.49 -18.59 -6.20
C PHE A 80 -20.82 -18.04 -6.73
N PHE A 81 -20.81 -17.30 -7.84
CA PHE A 81 -22.00 -16.64 -8.39
C PHE A 81 -22.20 -16.97 -9.87
N ASN A 82 -23.34 -17.59 -10.20
CA ASN A 82 -23.73 -17.96 -11.56
C ASN A 82 -24.43 -16.81 -12.35
N THR A 83 -24.42 -15.58 -11.82
CA THR A 83 -25.22 -14.45 -12.34
C THR A 83 -24.50 -13.54 -13.34
N GLY A 84 -23.30 -13.89 -13.80
CA GLY A 84 -22.48 -13.02 -14.67
C GLY A 84 -21.64 -12.00 -13.88
N MET A 85 -21.11 -10.97 -14.57
CA MET A 85 -20.21 -9.97 -13.97
C MET A 85 -20.84 -9.28 -12.76
N PRO A 86 -20.14 -9.18 -11.61
CA PRO A 86 -20.70 -8.55 -10.42
C PRO A 86 -20.90 -7.04 -10.61
N SER A 87 -22.09 -6.55 -10.27
CA SER A 87 -22.35 -5.11 -10.14
C SER A 87 -21.89 -4.62 -8.77
N THR A 88 -21.64 -3.31 -8.61
CA THR A 88 -21.22 -2.72 -7.32
C THR A 88 -22.19 -3.07 -6.18
N THR A 89 -23.49 -3.05 -6.46
CA THR A 89 -24.54 -3.42 -5.49
C THR A 89 -24.48 -4.92 -5.16
N GLY A 90 -24.22 -5.76 -6.16
CA GLY A 90 -24.06 -7.21 -5.98
C GLY A 90 -22.87 -7.58 -5.10
N VAL A 91 -21.75 -6.86 -5.22
CA VAL A 91 -20.56 -7.06 -4.37
C VAL A 91 -20.87 -6.74 -2.91
N VAL A 92 -21.49 -5.59 -2.65
CA VAL A 92 -21.82 -5.17 -1.28
C VAL A 92 -22.79 -6.17 -0.64
N GLN A 93 -23.84 -6.56 -1.37
CA GLN A 93 -24.81 -7.52 -0.87
C GLN A 93 -24.19 -8.90 -0.65
N ALA A 94 -23.26 -9.33 -1.51
CA ALA A 94 -22.54 -10.59 -1.36
C ALA A 94 -21.68 -10.65 -0.09
N ILE A 95 -20.99 -9.56 0.25
CA ILE A 95 -20.11 -9.47 1.42
C ILE A 95 -20.90 -9.47 2.73
N PHE A 96 -22.02 -8.74 2.79
CA PHE A 96 -22.81 -8.59 4.03
C PHE A 96 -23.87 -9.67 4.23
N ASN A 97 -24.06 -10.58 3.26
CA ASN A 97 -24.99 -11.70 3.42
C ASN A 97 -24.32 -12.84 4.18
N LEU A 98 -24.82 -13.12 5.39
CA LEU A 98 -24.37 -14.20 6.28
C LEU A 98 -24.42 -15.59 5.62
N GLN A 99 -25.26 -15.76 4.61
CA GLN A 99 -25.39 -17.02 3.87
C GLN A 99 -24.20 -17.29 2.92
N ASN A 100 -23.41 -16.25 2.60
CA ASN A 100 -22.26 -16.32 1.69
C ASN A 100 -20.91 -16.41 2.41
N TRP A 101 -20.87 -16.92 3.64
CA TRP A 101 -19.65 -16.95 4.46
C TRP A 101 -18.48 -17.66 3.78
N SER A 102 -18.74 -18.70 2.97
CA SER A 102 -17.73 -19.44 2.20
C SER A 102 -17.07 -18.56 1.14
N PHE A 103 -17.87 -17.75 0.42
CA PHE A 103 -17.36 -16.75 -0.51
C PHE A 103 -16.48 -15.73 0.21
N VAL A 104 -16.94 -15.17 1.35
CA VAL A 104 -16.17 -14.18 2.11
C VAL A 104 -14.85 -14.77 2.60
N ALA A 105 -14.85 -16.01 3.10
CA ALA A 105 -13.65 -16.69 3.57
C ALA A 105 -12.62 -16.90 2.44
N VAL A 106 -13.06 -17.44 1.29
CA VAL A 106 -12.17 -17.67 0.14
C VAL A 106 -11.70 -16.35 -0.46
N TYR A 107 -12.59 -15.37 -0.63
CA TYR A 107 -12.24 -14.06 -1.17
C TYR A 107 -11.21 -13.35 -0.27
N THR A 108 -11.40 -13.41 1.05
CA THR A 108 -10.45 -12.86 2.03
C THR A 108 -9.12 -13.60 2.02
N MET A 109 -9.13 -14.93 1.87
CA MET A 109 -7.90 -15.72 1.78
C MET A 109 -7.10 -15.37 0.53
N VAL A 110 -7.73 -15.37 -0.65
CA VAL A 110 -7.05 -15.03 -1.92
C VAL A 110 -6.58 -13.57 -1.88
N GLY A 111 -7.41 -12.64 -1.41
CA GLY A 111 -7.03 -11.24 -1.22
C GLY A 111 -5.88 -11.07 -0.22
N GLY A 112 -5.88 -11.83 0.87
CA GLY A 112 -4.82 -11.85 1.87
C GLY A 112 -3.48 -12.29 1.30
N VAL A 113 -3.46 -13.27 0.38
CA VAL A 113 -2.24 -13.69 -0.33
C VAL A 113 -1.69 -12.55 -1.19
N PHE A 114 -2.53 -11.91 -2.00
CA PHE A 114 -2.09 -10.77 -2.82
C PHE A 114 -1.64 -9.58 -1.96
N ALA A 115 -2.37 -9.28 -0.88
CA ALA A 115 -2.00 -8.24 0.06
C ALA A 115 -0.64 -8.54 0.72
N ALA A 116 -0.38 -9.78 1.11
CA ALA A 116 0.89 -10.20 1.68
C ALA A 116 2.04 -10.05 0.67
N ILE A 117 1.84 -10.42 -0.60
CA ILE A 117 2.83 -10.26 -1.67
C ILE A 117 3.16 -8.77 -1.87
N VAL A 118 2.12 -7.95 -2.06
CA VAL A 118 2.27 -6.50 -2.28
C VAL A 118 2.99 -5.87 -1.08
N PHE A 119 2.52 -6.13 0.13
CA PHE A 119 3.12 -5.63 1.36
C PHE A 119 4.60 -6.04 1.47
N SER A 120 4.91 -7.31 1.18
CA SER A 120 6.28 -7.83 1.23
C SER A 120 7.22 -7.10 0.28
N VAL A 121 6.75 -6.77 -0.92
CA VAL A 121 7.55 -6.06 -1.93
C VAL A 121 7.59 -4.55 -1.67
N SER A 122 6.62 -3.95 -0.98
CA SER A 122 6.48 -2.49 -0.91
C SER A 122 6.82 -1.85 0.43
N VAL A 123 6.73 -2.56 1.56
CA VAL A 123 6.68 -1.97 2.91
C VAL A 123 7.85 -1.04 3.23
N VAL A 124 9.06 -1.32 2.73
CA VAL A 124 10.23 -0.45 2.90
C VAL A 124 10.77 0.10 1.57
N SER A 125 10.16 -0.24 0.44
CA SER A 125 10.71 0.10 -0.88
C SER A 125 10.67 1.59 -1.19
N ILE A 126 9.54 2.26 -0.94
CA ILE A 126 9.41 3.71 -1.18
C ILE A 126 10.37 4.53 -0.30
N PRO A 127 10.43 4.34 1.04
CA PRO A 127 11.37 5.12 1.86
C PRO A 127 12.83 4.78 1.54
N MET A 128 13.15 3.55 1.12
CA MET A 128 14.50 3.18 0.68
C MET A 128 14.90 3.87 -0.63
N ILE A 129 14.00 3.92 -1.62
CA ILE A 129 14.22 4.67 -2.87
C ILE A 129 14.47 6.15 -2.55
N LEU A 130 13.68 6.73 -1.65
CA LEU A 130 13.82 8.14 -1.25
C LEU A 130 15.11 8.43 -0.47
N ASP A 131 15.49 7.57 0.48
CA ASP A 131 16.64 7.78 1.35
C ASP A 131 17.97 7.49 0.65
N ARG A 132 18.01 6.43 -0.18
CA ARG A 132 19.25 5.86 -0.73
C ARG A 132 19.35 5.89 -2.26
N ASP A 133 18.38 6.49 -2.94
CA ASP A 133 18.31 6.57 -4.41
C ASP A 133 18.52 5.20 -5.10
N THR A 134 17.99 4.16 -4.47
CA THR A 134 18.15 2.77 -4.91
C THR A 134 17.15 2.43 -6.02
N ASP A 135 17.49 1.47 -6.89
CA ASP A 135 16.55 0.97 -7.90
C ASP A 135 15.40 0.15 -7.27
N ALA A 136 14.26 0.07 -7.96
CA ALA A 136 13.07 -0.57 -7.40
C ALA A 136 13.21 -2.08 -7.17
N LEU A 137 14.07 -2.76 -7.93
CA LEU A 137 14.28 -4.20 -7.78
C LEU A 137 15.06 -4.46 -6.50
N THR A 138 16.16 -3.75 -6.29
CA THR A 138 16.95 -3.83 -5.06
C THR A 138 16.11 -3.44 -3.83
N ALA A 139 15.30 -2.38 -3.94
CA ALA A 139 14.38 -1.97 -2.87
C ALA A 139 13.35 -3.07 -2.55
N GLY A 140 12.73 -3.66 -3.58
CA GLY A 140 11.75 -4.74 -3.43
C GLY A 140 12.34 -6.02 -2.83
N ILE A 141 13.55 -6.42 -3.25
CA ILE A 141 14.26 -7.58 -2.68
C ILE A 141 14.59 -7.32 -1.21
N THR A 142 15.09 -6.13 -0.88
CA THR A 142 15.36 -5.73 0.49
C THR A 142 14.08 -5.76 1.33
N SER A 143 12.97 -5.30 0.78
CA SER A 143 11.67 -5.34 1.43
C SER A 143 11.21 -6.76 1.76
N MET A 144 11.31 -7.68 0.80
CA MET A 144 10.98 -9.08 1.04
C MET A 144 11.87 -9.69 2.13
N ARG A 145 13.17 -9.37 2.10
CA ARG A 145 14.13 -9.81 3.12
C ARG A 145 13.74 -9.31 4.51
N VAL A 146 13.41 -8.03 4.65
CA VAL A 146 12.95 -7.44 5.92
C VAL A 146 11.70 -8.17 6.44
N VAL A 147 10.74 -8.46 5.57
CA VAL A 147 9.52 -9.17 5.97
C VAL A 147 9.80 -10.60 6.42
N VAL A 148 10.66 -11.35 5.71
CA VAL A 148 11.02 -12.71 6.11
C VAL A 148 11.78 -12.72 7.42
N GLU A 149 12.80 -11.88 7.57
CA GLU A 149 13.66 -11.83 8.76
C GLU A 149 12.89 -11.35 10.01
N ASN A 150 11.83 -10.55 9.83
CA ASN A 150 11.04 -9.95 10.91
C ASN A 150 9.55 -10.31 10.81
N THR A 151 9.23 -11.53 10.39
CA THR A 151 7.85 -11.97 10.04
C THR A 151 6.82 -11.58 11.10
N GLY A 152 7.06 -11.86 12.39
CA GLY A 152 6.08 -11.56 13.45
C GLY A 152 5.79 -10.06 13.60
N VAL A 153 6.84 -9.22 13.58
CA VAL A 153 6.71 -7.76 13.68
C VAL A 153 6.04 -7.20 12.44
N MET A 154 6.38 -7.71 11.26
CA MET A 154 5.83 -7.25 9.99
C MET A 154 4.37 -7.67 9.79
N LEU A 155 3.96 -8.83 10.30
CA LEU A 155 2.55 -9.23 10.36
C LEU A 155 1.76 -8.32 11.29
N LEU A 156 2.29 -8.01 12.48
CA LEU A 156 1.64 -7.07 13.39
C LEU A 156 1.52 -5.67 12.75
N TRP A 157 2.59 -5.21 12.09
CA TRP A 157 2.60 -3.93 11.40
C TRP A 157 1.57 -3.88 10.26
N GLY A 158 1.51 -4.91 9.42
CA GLY A 158 0.50 -5.05 8.38
C GLY A 158 -0.93 -5.09 8.93
N ALA A 159 -1.15 -5.77 10.06
CA ALA A 159 -2.45 -5.79 10.73
C ALA A 159 -2.84 -4.40 11.27
N LEU A 160 -1.90 -3.67 11.88
CA LEU A 160 -2.14 -2.29 12.36
C LEU A 160 -2.49 -1.35 11.22
N ILE A 161 -1.74 -1.38 10.11
CA ILE A 161 -2.06 -0.60 8.90
C ILE A 161 -3.48 -0.93 8.42
N THR A 162 -3.79 -2.23 8.30
CA THR A 162 -5.11 -2.68 7.83
C THR A 162 -6.23 -2.16 8.71
N LEU A 163 -6.11 -2.30 10.04
CA LEU A 163 -7.12 -1.83 11.00
C LEU A 163 -7.30 -0.31 10.94
N LEU A 164 -6.20 0.45 10.88
CA LEU A 164 -6.25 1.91 10.82
C LEU A 164 -6.86 2.41 9.50
N VAL A 165 -6.53 1.78 8.37
CA VAL A 165 -7.10 2.11 7.07
C VAL A 165 -8.58 1.75 7.02
N VAL A 166 -8.97 0.53 7.41
CA VAL A 166 -10.38 0.10 7.44
C VAL A 166 -11.20 1.00 8.38
N GLY A 167 -10.67 1.33 9.56
CA GLY A 167 -11.31 2.27 10.48
C GLY A 167 -11.46 3.67 9.89
N SER A 168 -10.46 4.15 9.14
CA SER A 168 -10.54 5.44 8.45
C SER A 168 -11.57 5.46 7.32
N LEU A 169 -11.69 4.35 6.58
CA LEU A 169 -12.69 4.19 5.52
C LEU A 169 -14.12 4.13 6.08
N ALA A 170 -14.31 3.55 7.27
CA ALA A 170 -15.60 3.59 7.98
C ALA A 170 -16.04 5.03 8.32
N LEU A 171 -15.08 5.94 8.51
CA LEU A 171 -15.30 7.38 8.68
C LEU A 171 -15.34 8.15 7.34
N TRP A 172 -15.83 7.51 6.28
CA TRP A 172 -15.97 8.09 4.94
C TRP A 172 -14.64 8.57 4.33
N GLY A 173 -13.52 7.98 4.78
CA GLY A 173 -12.17 8.33 4.33
C GLY A 173 -11.58 9.59 4.97
N VAL A 174 -12.35 10.38 5.73
CA VAL A 174 -11.85 11.59 6.43
C VAL A 174 -10.76 11.22 7.45
N GLY A 175 -10.85 10.04 8.05
CA GLY A 175 -9.83 9.52 8.97
C GLY A 175 -8.43 9.42 8.34
N LEU A 176 -8.33 9.27 7.01
CA LEU A 176 -7.05 9.19 6.31
C LEU A 176 -6.26 10.51 6.35
N LEU A 177 -6.92 11.66 6.58
CA LEU A 177 -6.23 12.95 6.74
C LEU A 177 -5.34 12.96 8.00
N LEU A 178 -5.70 12.19 9.02
CA LEU A 178 -4.93 12.05 10.26
C LEU A 178 -4.07 10.79 10.23
N VAL A 179 -4.66 9.67 9.81
CA VAL A 179 -3.98 8.37 9.79
C VAL A 179 -2.89 8.32 8.71
N GLY A 180 -3.07 8.97 7.57
CA GLY A 180 -2.09 9.00 6.48
C GLY A 180 -0.73 9.57 6.92
N PRO A 181 -0.67 10.82 7.43
CA PRO A 181 0.57 11.40 7.95
C PRO A 181 1.18 10.59 9.10
N LEU A 182 0.35 10.06 10.00
CA LEU A 182 0.81 9.22 11.11
C LEU A 182 1.48 7.94 10.60
N LEU A 183 0.84 7.24 9.66
CA LEU A 183 1.37 6.03 9.06
C LEU A 183 2.63 6.33 8.24
N GLY A 184 2.67 7.43 7.49
CA GLY A 184 3.87 7.85 6.76
C GLY A 184 5.06 8.05 7.71
N HIS A 185 4.84 8.73 8.84
CA HIS A 185 5.87 8.93 9.85
C HIS A 185 6.32 7.63 10.53
N ALA A 186 5.36 6.80 10.96
CA ALA A 186 5.66 5.54 11.60
C ALA A 186 6.37 4.55 10.66
N SER A 187 5.93 4.46 9.40
CA SER A 187 6.58 3.64 8.36
C SER A 187 7.98 4.13 8.02
N TRP A 188 8.24 5.44 8.05
CA TRP A 188 9.60 5.97 7.91
C TRP A 188 10.52 5.46 9.03
N HIS A 189 10.08 5.55 10.28
CA HIS A 189 10.87 5.04 11.41
C HIS A 189 10.99 3.51 11.41
N ALA A 190 9.95 2.78 11.01
CA ALA A 190 10.02 1.34 10.83
C ALA A 190 11.06 0.96 9.76
N TYR A 191 11.11 1.69 8.63
CA TYR A 191 12.15 1.55 7.62
C TYR A 191 13.55 1.78 8.20
N ARG A 192 13.76 2.90 8.91
CA ARG A 192 15.06 3.24 9.50
C ARG A 192 15.51 2.15 10.48
N ALA A 193 14.61 1.63 11.31
CA ALA A 193 14.92 0.55 12.24
C ALA A 193 15.22 -0.80 11.53
N ALA A 194 14.51 -1.11 10.44
CA ALA A 194 14.63 -2.39 9.75
C ALA A 194 15.81 -2.48 8.77
N VAL A 195 16.24 -1.36 8.19
CA VAL A 195 17.25 -1.34 7.11
C VAL A 195 18.55 -0.61 7.54
N ALA A 196 18.64 -0.08 8.76
CA ALA A 196 19.89 0.45 9.30
C ALA A 196 20.73 -0.62 10.00
N ALA A 197 21.73 -1.13 9.27
CA ALA A 197 23.08 -1.38 9.79
C ALA A 197 24.07 -1.42 8.62
N PRO A 198 25.03 -0.48 8.58
CA PRO A 198 26.42 -0.90 8.47
C PRO A 198 27.03 -0.75 9.85
N GLU A 199 27.65 -1.82 10.37
CA GLU A 199 28.63 -1.64 11.44
C GLU A 199 29.66 -0.59 10.97
N PRO A 200 30.11 0.32 11.84
CA PRO A 200 31.33 1.06 11.55
C PRO A 200 32.42 0.02 11.33
N VAL A 201 32.94 -0.09 10.11
CA VAL A 201 34.19 -0.81 9.86
C VAL A 201 35.23 -0.10 10.72
N GLY A 202 35.55 -0.71 11.85
CA GLY A 202 36.60 -0.27 12.74
C GLY A 202 37.89 -0.21 11.93
N ILE A 203 38.38 1.01 11.75
CA ILE A 203 39.75 1.33 11.34
C ILE A 203 40.69 1.11 12.52
#